data_AF-A0A1A9GJV5-F1
#
_entry.id   AF-A0A1A9GJV5-F1
#
_cell.length_a   1.000
_cell.length_b   1.000
_cell.length_c   1.000
_cell.angle_alpha   90.00
_cell.angle_beta   90.00
_cell.angle_gamma   90.00
#
_symmetry.space_group_name_H-M   'P 1'
#
loop_
_entity.id
_entity.type
_entity.pdbx_description
1 polymer ?
#
loop_
_entity_poly.entity_id
_entity_poly.type
_entity_poly.pdbx_seq_one_letter_code
_entity_poly.pdbx_strand_id
1 'polypeptide(L)' 'MDATAPEDDRPTAEAVATRSDLLPEEQQAGSDDPQAQAEAILEDSQERTDDPEGTRAESAQTPD' A
#
# COMPACT_ATOMS: atom_id res chain seq x y z
N MET A 1 -24.57 -5.90 1.87
CA MET A 1 -23.29 -6.54 1.54
C MET A 1 -22.53 -6.58 2.85
N ASP A 2 -22.20 -7.78 3.29
CA ASP A 2 -21.53 -8.06 4.56
C ASP A 2 -20.14 -7.41 4.52
N ALA A 3 -19.91 -6.39 5.33
CA ALA A 3 -18.61 -5.77 5.50
C ALA A 3 -17.82 -6.63 6.48
N THR A 4 -17.33 -7.76 6.00
CA THR A 4 -16.25 -8.50 6.65
C THR A 4 -14.97 -7.71 6.39
N ALA A 5 -14.81 -6.59 7.10
CA ALA A 5 -13.48 -6.00 7.29
C ALA A 5 -12.65 -7.09 7.98
N PRO A 6 -11.47 -7.47 7.46
CA PRO A 6 -10.57 -8.29 8.25
C PRO A 6 -10.29 -7.55 9.56
N GLU A 7 -10.44 -8.21 10.70
CA GLU A 7 -10.24 -7.63 12.05
C GLU A 7 -8.76 -7.28 12.35
N ASP A 8 -7.95 -7.11 11.31
CA ASP A 8 -6.53 -6.78 11.36
C ASP A 8 -6.28 -5.77 10.22
N ASP A 9 -6.03 -4.51 10.57
CA ASP A 9 -5.78 -3.38 9.65
C ASP A 9 -4.54 -3.61 8.76
N ARG A 10 -3.77 -4.68 9.05
CA ARG A 10 -2.57 -5.04 8.30
C ARG A 10 -2.90 -5.80 7.02
N PRO A 11 -2.09 -5.62 5.97
CA PRO A 11 -2.26 -6.36 4.74
C PRO A 11 -2.10 -7.87 4.94
N THR A 12 -2.90 -8.64 4.20
CA THR A 12 -2.83 -10.10 4.25
C THR A 12 -1.53 -10.63 3.61
N ALA A 13 -1.07 -11.79 4.05
CA ALA A 13 0.14 -12.42 3.51
C ALA A 13 0.06 -12.68 1.99
N GLU A 14 -1.13 -12.97 1.46
CA GLU A 14 -1.35 -13.15 0.02
C GLU A 14 -1.22 -11.84 -0.76
N ALA A 15 -1.75 -10.74 -0.21
CA ALA A 15 -1.61 -9.41 -0.80
C ALA A 15 -0.14 -8.95 -0.80
N VAL A 16 0.57 -9.17 0.31
CA VAL A 16 2.01 -8.88 0.41
C VAL A 16 2.80 -9.69 -0.62
N ALA A 17 2.56 -11.01 -0.71
CA ALA A 17 3.26 -11.87 -1.66
C ALA A 17 3.04 -11.44 -3.12
N THR A 18 1.82 -11.06 -3.47
CA THR A 18 1.49 -10.58 -4.82
C THR A 18 2.18 -9.25 -5.13
N ARG A 19 2.25 -8.35 -4.15
CA ARG A 19 2.85 -7.02 -4.32
C ARG A 19 4.38 -7.06 -4.28
N SER A 20 4.98 -8.02 -3.59
CA SER A 20 6.44 -8.22 -3.49
C SER A 20 7.08 -8.73 -4.79
N ASP A 21 6.30 -9.09 -5.79
CA ASP A 21 6.81 -9.52 -7.09
C ASP A 21 7.47 -8.33 -7.82
N LEU A 22 8.80 -8.36 -7.92
CA LEU A 22 9.60 -7.24 -8.43
C LEU A 22 9.59 -7.18 -9.96
N LEU A 23 9.37 -5.99 -10.51
CA LEU A 23 9.56 -5.72 -11.93
C LEU A 23 11.05 -5.87 -12.32
N PRO A 24 11.37 -6.15 -13.60
CA PRO A 24 12.76 -6.28 -14.06
C PRO A 24 13.64 -5.07 -13.73
N GLU A 25 13.06 -3.87 -13.76
CA GLU A 25 13.73 -2.62 -13.39
C GLU A 25 14.04 -2.57 -11.88
N GLU A 26 13.14 -3.05 -11.04
CA GLU A 26 13.29 -3.06 -9.58
C GLU A 26 14.29 -4.13 -9.13
N GLN A 27 14.33 -5.27 -9.82
CA GLN A 27 15.36 -6.28 -9.60
C GLN A 27 16.76 -5.75 -9.93
N GLN A 28 16.89 -4.94 -10.98
CA GLN A 28 18.15 -4.30 -11.34
C GLN A 28 18.55 -3.20 -10.37
N ALA A 29 17.58 -2.47 -9.81
CA ALA A 29 17.82 -1.48 -8.75
C ALA A 29 18.25 -2.15 -7.43
N GLY A 30 17.79 -3.38 -7.18
CA GLY A 30 18.11 -4.17 -5.99
C GLY A 30 17.30 -3.74 -4.78
N SER A 31 16.12 -4.36 -4.58
CA SER A 31 15.35 -4.19 -3.34
C SER A 31 15.89 -5.14 -2.26
N ASP A 32 16.29 -4.59 -1.11
CA ASP A 32 16.84 -5.35 0.01
C ASP A 32 15.82 -6.31 0.64
N ASP A 33 14.55 -5.87 0.74
CA ASP A 33 13.44 -6.67 1.26
C ASP A 33 12.12 -6.29 0.55
N PRO A 34 11.79 -6.94 -0.57
CA PRO A 34 10.57 -6.66 -1.32
C PRO A 34 9.30 -6.99 -0.53
N GLN A 35 9.38 -7.91 0.44
CA GLN A 35 8.26 -8.29 1.29
C GLN A 35 7.91 -7.15 2.26
N ALA A 36 8.93 -6.63 2.96
CA ALA A 36 8.76 -5.50 3.88
C ALA A 36 8.32 -4.23 3.15
N GLN A 37 8.87 -3.99 1.95
CA GLN A 37 8.44 -2.88 1.10
C GLN A 37 6.96 -3.01 0.70
N ALA A 38 6.52 -4.21 0.30
CA ALA A 38 5.13 -4.46 -0.07
C ALA A 38 4.17 -4.27 1.12
N GLU A 39 4.53 -4.72 2.31
CA GLU A 39 3.73 -4.56 3.53
C GLU A 39 3.52 -3.06 3.85
N ALA A 40 4.60 -2.27 3.88
CA ALA A 40 4.52 -0.84 4.17
C ALA A 40 3.67 -0.06 3.15
N ILE A 41 3.78 -0.39 1.86
CA ILE A 41 2.98 0.25 0.81
C ILE A 41 1.49 -0.08 0.95
N LEU A 42 1.16 -1.34 1.27
CA LEU A 42 -0.23 -1.76 1.39
C LEU A 42 -0.87 -1.19 2.66
N GLU A 43 -0.13 -1.11 3.76
CA GLU A 43 -0.58 -0.44 4.99
C GLU A 43 -0.90 1.04 4.72
N ASP A 44 0.04 1.79 4.12
CA ASP A 44 -0.18 3.19 3.71
C ASP A 44 -1.39 3.32 2.75
N SER A 45 -1.53 2.40 1.80
CA SER A 45 -2.64 2.46 0.84
C SER A 45 -4.01 2.19 1.49
N GLN A 46 -4.06 1.31 2.49
CA GLN A 46 -5.27 1.06 3.27
C GLN A 46 -5.64 2.29 4.09
N GLU A 47 -4.69 2.87 4.84
CA GLU A 47 -4.91 4.10 5.61
C GLU A 47 -5.51 5.22 4.72
N ARG A 48 -4.94 5.42 3.52
CA ARG A 48 -5.43 6.43 2.57
C ARG A 48 -6.80 6.08 1.95
N THR A 49 -7.15 4.79 1.89
CA THR A 49 -8.45 4.33 1.40
C THR A 49 -9.55 4.50 2.45
N ASP A 50 -9.21 4.23 3.72
CA ASP A 50 -10.14 4.33 4.85
C ASP A 50 -10.33 5.78 5.33
N ASP A 51 -9.29 6.64 5.24
CA ASP A 51 -9.38 8.08 5.49
C ASP A 51 -8.97 8.94 4.26
N PRO A 52 -9.85 9.02 3.24
CA PRO A 52 -9.55 9.80 2.04
C PRO A 52 -9.55 11.32 2.29
N GLU A 53 -10.18 11.80 3.37
CA GLU A 53 -10.28 13.24 3.68
C GLU A 53 -9.00 13.80 4.31
N GLY A 54 -8.30 13.03 5.16
CA GLY A 54 -7.01 13.43 5.76
C GLY A 54 -5.90 13.61 4.73
N THR A 55 -5.83 12.75 3.71
CA THR A 55 -4.81 12.83 2.64
C THR A 55 -5.06 13.98 1.65
N ARG A 56 -6.33 14.36 1.47
CA ARG A 56 -6.75 15.42 0.55
C ARG A 56 -6.40 16.81 1.08
N ALA A 57 -6.44 17.00 2.40
CA ALA A 57 -6.10 18.27 3.04
C ALA A 57 -4.61 18.63 2.92
N GLU A 58 -3.72 17.64 2.87
CA GLU A 58 -2.27 17.83 2.76
C GLU A 58 -1.77 17.91 1.30
N SER A 59 -2.60 17.48 0.34
CA SER A 59 -2.27 17.53 -1.08
C SER A 59 -2.45 18.95 -1.63
N ALA A 60 -1.38 19.73 -1.66
CA ALA A 60 -1.28 21.00 -2.40
C ALA A 60 -1.22 20.78 -3.93
N GLN A 61 -2.03 19.86 -4.48
CA GLN A 61 -2.26 19.81 -5.92
C GLN A 61 -3.11 21.03 -6.29
N THR A 62 -2.42 22.15 -6.45
CA THR A 62 -2.98 23.43 -6.93
C THR A 62 -3.64 23.21 -8.29
N PRO A 63 -4.94 23.48 -8.43
CA PRO A 63 -5.54 23.66 -9.74
C PRO A 63 -4.93 24.89 -10.42
N ASP A 64 -4.70 24.78 -11.73
CA ASP A 64 -4.20 25.83 -12.64
C ASP A 64 -5.04 27.11 -12.57
#